data_AF-A0AAU5SWC9-F1
#
_entry.id   AF-A0AAU5SWC9-F1
#
_cell.length_a   1.000
_cell.length_b   1.000
_cell.length_c   1.000
_cell.angle_alpha   90.00
_cell.angle_beta   90.00
_cell.angle_gamma   90.00
#
_symmetry.space_group_name_H-M   'P 1'
#
loop_
_entity.id
_entity.type
_entity.pdbx_description
1 polymer ?
#
loop_
_entity_poly.entity_id
_entity_poly.type
_entity_poly.pdbx_seq_one_letter_code
_entity_poly.pdbx_strand_id
1 'polypeptide(L)'
;MTYPTPRSRPRPRPGRLPSFSGRLHDARTATAVGRWLGAAFAVCFVTGLISHYLQHPPSWAADALPARPVWGYRLSQGLHVATGLAALVLLPAKLWTVYPALFVWPPVRGVRHALERLSVAVLVASAVLEVFSGLLNIVEWYPWPFGFVQTHFALAWVAAGSILLHIAVKAPDITAHWGRRSPGTLALPAQDGPDRRALLLGVGAAVGVVTLTTAGQAFTPLARLDLLAPRHPGAGPMGLPVNRTAAAAGITAGALEDWRLEVIGPDPFRLTLDQLRTLPRASARLPLACVEGWSVDALWSGVRIRDLLARAGAPPGAGLRVTSLETSGAYRVMEMGRDYAEDPLTLLALELGGQVLSPDHGYPARIIAPNRPGVLQTKWVTRLEVL
;
A
#
# COMPACT_ATOMS: atom_id res chain seq x y z
N MET A 1 24.49 -18.09 -80.04
CA MET A 1 25.05 -17.41 -78.86
C MET A 1 23.85 -16.96 -78.03
N THR A 2 23.45 -17.75 -77.04
CA THR A 2 22.16 -17.60 -76.36
C THR A 2 22.44 -17.48 -74.86
N TYR A 3 22.24 -16.28 -74.32
CA TYR A 3 22.44 -15.99 -72.90
C TYR A 3 21.47 -16.81 -72.03
N PRO A 4 21.92 -17.40 -70.91
CA PRO A 4 21.01 -18.02 -69.96
C PRO A 4 20.26 -16.93 -69.18
N THR A 5 18.93 -17.06 -69.14
CA THR A 5 18.01 -16.27 -68.31
C THR A 5 18.39 -16.31 -66.83
N PRO A 6 18.27 -15.19 -66.08
CA PRO A 6 18.55 -15.19 -64.65
C PRO A 6 17.48 -15.97 -63.91
N ARG A 7 17.92 -16.98 -63.12
CA ARG A 7 17.06 -17.70 -62.18
C ARG A 7 16.43 -16.70 -61.21
N SER A 8 15.10 -16.63 -61.20
CA SER A 8 14.35 -15.88 -60.21
C SER A 8 14.70 -16.39 -58.81
N ARG A 9 15.22 -15.50 -57.96
CA ARG A 9 15.37 -15.80 -56.53
C ARG A 9 13.97 -16.07 -55.96
N PRO A 10 13.76 -17.15 -55.18
CA PRO A 10 12.49 -17.37 -54.53
C PRO A 10 12.17 -16.17 -53.62
N ARG A 11 10.98 -15.59 -53.77
CA ARG A 11 10.47 -14.58 -52.83
C ARG A 11 10.52 -15.18 -51.42
N PRO A 12 11.00 -14.45 -50.40
CA PRO A 12 10.95 -14.91 -49.03
C PRO A 12 9.49 -15.18 -48.68
N ARG A 13 9.19 -16.40 -48.23
CA ARG A 13 7.86 -16.74 -47.68
C ARG A 13 7.55 -15.75 -46.56
N PRO A 14 6.36 -15.15 -46.50
CA PRO A 14 5.98 -14.34 -45.35
C PRO A 14 6.16 -15.23 -44.12
N GLY A 15 7.00 -14.77 -43.18
CA GLY A 15 7.34 -15.50 -41.98
C GLY A 15 6.07 -16.05 -41.35
N ARG A 16 6.01 -17.37 -41.16
CA ARG A 16 4.97 -17.97 -40.32
C ARG A 16 5.04 -17.24 -38.98
N LEU A 17 3.98 -16.51 -38.66
CA LEU A 17 3.72 -16.02 -37.31
C LEU A 17 3.94 -17.18 -36.34
N PRO A 18 4.44 -16.94 -35.12
CA PRO A 18 4.43 -17.99 -34.13
C PRO A 18 2.97 -18.42 -33.88
N SER A 19 2.63 -19.64 -34.30
CA SER A 19 1.33 -20.25 -34.02
C SER A 19 1.39 -20.79 -32.61
N PHE A 20 0.91 -20.01 -31.65
CA PHE A 20 0.80 -20.49 -30.27
C PHE A 20 -0.39 -21.44 -30.16
N SER A 21 -0.09 -22.74 -30.14
CA SER A 21 -1.04 -23.84 -29.97
C SER A 21 -1.40 -24.10 -28.50
N GLY A 22 -1.03 -23.19 -27.59
CA GLY A 22 -1.27 -23.33 -26.15
C GLY A 22 -2.75 -23.20 -25.82
N ARG A 23 -3.37 -24.29 -25.37
CA ARG A 23 -4.79 -24.42 -25.03
C ARG A 23 -5.26 -23.55 -23.85
N LEU A 24 -4.33 -22.81 -23.24
CA LEU A 24 -4.52 -21.97 -22.06
C LEU A 24 -4.60 -20.47 -22.39
N HIS A 25 -4.36 -20.07 -23.64
CA HIS A 25 -4.49 -18.68 -24.10
C HIS A 25 -5.90 -18.36 -24.60
N ASP A 26 -6.92 -18.80 -23.85
CA ASP A 26 -8.33 -18.69 -24.23
C ASP A 26 -9.11 -17.68 -23.38
N ALA A 27 -10.26 -17.24 -23.90
CA ALA A 27 -11.10 -16.22 -23.25
C ALA A 27 -11.60 -16.65 -21.86
N ARG A 28 -11.81 -17.96 -21.61
CA ARG A 28 -12.27 -18.46 -20.32
C ARG A 28 -11.17 -18.42 -19.28
N THR A 29 -9.96 -18.85 -19.61
CA THR A 29 -8.80 -18.72 -18.72
C THR A 29 -8.51 -17.24 -18.45
N ALA A 30 -8.55 -16.40 -19.48
CA ALA A 30 -8.36 -14.97 -19.36
C ALA A 30 -9.40 -14.32 -18.43
N THR A 31 -10.66 -14.75 -18.52
CA THR A 31 -11.75 -14.25 -17.66
C THR A 31 -11.58 -14.75 -16.23
N ALA A 32 -11.22 -16.02 -16.01
CA ALA A 32 -11.01 -16.58 -14.68
C ALA A 32 -9.87 -15.88 -13.92
N VAL A 33 -8.69 -15.76 -14.52
CA VAL A 33 -7.56 -15.03 -13.91
C VAL A 33 -7.89 -13.55 -13.76
N GLY A 34 -8.57 -12.96 -14.75
CA GLY A 34 -9.02 -11.56 -14.72
C GLY A 34 -9.96 -11.24 -13.54
N ARG A 35 -10.79 -12.19 -13.12
CA ARG A 35 -11.66 -12.02 -11.93
C ARG A 35 -10.85 -11.88 -10.64
N TRP A 36 -9.86 -12.73 -10.45
CA TRP A 36 -8.99 -12.67 -9.27
C TRP A 36 -8.15 -11.40 -9.29
N LEU A 37 -7.56 -11.06 -10.44
CA LEU A 37 -6.77 -9.85 -10.60
C LEU A 37 -7.62 -8.60 -10.38
N GLY A 38 -8.82 -8.52 -10.97
CA GLY A 38 -9.74 -7.41 -10.79
C GLY A 38 -10.18 -7.24 -9.34
N ALA A 39 -10.45 -8.34 -8.62
CA ALA A 39 -10.74 -8.29 -7.19
C ALA A 39 -9.54 -7.78 -6.38
N ALA A 40 -8.32 -8.23 -6.69
CA ALA A 40 -7.11 -7.75 -6.03
C ALA A 40 -6.90 -6.24 -6.24
N PHE A 41 -7.03 -5.75 -7.48
CA PHE A 41 -6.94 -4.32 -7.78
C PHE A 41 -8.05 -3.50 -7.10
N ALA A 42 -9.28 -4.02 -7.03
CA ALA A 42 -10.37 -3.34 -6.34
C ALA A 42 -10.10 -3.20 -4.83
N VAL A 43 -9.59 -4.26 -4.19
CA VAL A 43 -9.20 -4.20 -2.77
C VAL A 43 -8.04 -3.22 -2.57
N CYS A 44 -6.98 -3.29 -3.36
CA CYS A 44 -5.87 -2.32 -3.32
C CYS A 44 -6.36 -0.88 -3.50
N PHE A 45 -7.23 -0.62 -4.47
CA PHE A 45 -7.75 0.72 -4.74
C PHE A 45 -8.55 1.27 -3.56
N VAL A 46 -9.51 0.50 -3.03
CA VAL A 46 -10.34 0.93 -1.88
C VAL A 46 -9.49 1.13 -0.63
N THR A 47 -8.62 0.18 -0.31
CA THR A 47 -7.73 0.28 0.86
C THR A 47 -6.70 1.40 0.71
N GLY A 48 -6.23 1.66 -0.52
CA GLY A 48 -5.35 2.78 -0.84
C GLY A 48 -6.04 4.13 -0.65
N LEU A 49 -7.31 4.25 -1.05
CA LEU A 49 -8.13 5.43 -0.78
C LEU A 49 -8.32 5.66 0.72
N ILE A 50 -8.61 4.61 1.48
CA ILE A 50 -8.69 4.69 2.96
C ILE A 50 -7.35 5.19 3.53
N SER A 51 -6.24 4.60 3.10
CA SER A 51 -4.90 5.00 3.55
C SER A 51 -4.57 6.46 3.19
N HIS A 52 -4.96 6.91 2.00
CA HIS A 52 -4.80 8.29 1.55
C HIS A 52 -5.64 9.26 2.40
N TYR A 53 -6.93 9.00 2.61
CA TYR A 53 -7.80 9.89 3.37
C TYR A 53 -7.50 9.92 4.87
N LEU A 54 -6.88 8.87 5.43
CA LEU A 54 -6.36 8.93 6.79
C LEU A 54 -5.11 9.81 6.92
N GLN A 55 -4.31 9.94 5.86
CA GLN A 55 -3.12 10.80 5.80
C GLN A 55 -3.42 12.24 5.40
N HIS A 56 -4.36 12.40 4.48
CA HIS A 56 -4.75 13.66 3.88
C HIS A 56 -6.28 13.75 3.85
N PRO A 57 -6.92 13.86 5.03
CA PRO A 57 -8.37 13.98 5.08
C PRO A 57 -8.81 15.27 4.38
N PRO A 58 -9.91 15.23 3.61
CA PRO A 58 -10.53 16.46 3.15
C PRO A 58 -11.04 17.25 4.37
N SER A 59 -11.09 18.58 4.26
CA SER A 59 -11.41 19.47 5.38
C SER A 59 -12.70 19.12 6.11
N TRP A 60 -13.73 18.67 5.38
CA TRP A 60 -15.02 18.27 5.95
C TRP A 60 -14.97 16.96 6.76
N ALA A 61 -13.92 16.14 6.62
CA ALA A 61 -13.75 14.87 7.32
C ALA A 61 -12.62 14.89 8.37
N ALA A 62 -11.76 15.91 8.34
CA ALA A 62 -10.54 15.97 9.14
C ALA A 62 -10.80 15.82 10.64
N ASP A 63 -11.92 16.37 11.12
CA ASP A 63 -12.30 16.35 12.54
C ASP A 63 -12.98 15.06 13.01
N ALA A 64 -13.46 14.22 12.09
CA ALA A 64 -14.34 13.09 12.41
C ALA A 64 -13.83 11.76 11.85
N LEU A 65 -12.51 11.63 11.72
CA LEU A 65 -11.89 10.36 11.32
C LEU A 65 -12.01 9.34 12.46
N PRO A 66 -12.47 8.10 12.18
CA PRO A 66 -12.75 7.14 13.23
C PRO A 66 -11.48 6.66 13.91
N ALA A 67 -11.36 6.86 15.22
CA ALA A 67 -10.29 6.30 16.05
C ALA A 67 -10.47 4.80 16.38
N ARG A 68 -11.58 4.19 15.95
CA ARG A 68 -11.95 2.81 16.25
C ARG A 68 -12.41 2.05 14.98
N PRO A 69 -12.25 0.72 14.93
CA PRO A 69 -11.48 -0.10 15.90
C PRO A 69 -9.99 0.26 15.86
N VAL A 70 -9.27 0.09 16.97
CA VAL A 70 -7.86 0.53 17.09
C VAL A 70 -6.92 -0.14 16.08
N TRP A 71 -7.33 -1.31 15.56
CA TRP A 71 -6.61 -2.10 14.57
C TRP A 71 -7.07 -1.85 13.12
N GLY A 72 -8.03 -0.95 12.87
CA GLY A 72 -8.65 -0.78 11.55
C GLY A 72 -7.64 -0.51 10.43
N TYR A 73 -6.69 0.40 10.66
CA TYR A 73 -5.65 0.74 9.68
C TYR A 73 -4.70 -0.43 9.43
N ARG A 74 -4.35 -1.20 10.47
CA ARG A 74 -3.59 -2.45 10.30
C ARG A 74 -4.32 -3.39 9.35
N LEU A 75 -5.63 -3.59 9.53
CA LEU A 75 -6.40 -4.47 8.64
C LEU A 75 -6.41 -3.92 7.21
N SER A 76 -6.76 -2.65 7.01
CA SER A 76 -6.84 -2.07 5.66
C SER A 76 -5.50 -2.10 4.95
N GLN A 77 -4.41 -1.74 5.64
CA GLN A 77 -3.07 -1.71 5.07
C GLN A 77 -2.52 -3.13 4.84
N GLY A 78 -2.80 -4.07 5.75
CA GLY A 78 -2.47 -5.48 5.58
C GLY A 78 -3.16 -6.09 4.37
N LEU A 79 -4.46 -5.79 4.18
CA LEU A 79 -5.21 -6.20 2.99
C LEU A 79 -4.61 -5.59 1.71
N HIS A 80 -4.31 -4.29 1.72
CA HIS A 80 -3.70 -3.58 0.59
C HIS A 80 -2.42 -4.29 0.10
N VAL A 81 -1.49 -4.56 1.02
CA VAL A 81 -0.21 -5.20 0.70
C VAL A 81 -0.40 -6.66 0.32
N ALA A 82 -1.24 -7.41 1.04
CA ALA A 82 -1.54 -8.81 0.72
C ALA A 82 -2.11 -8.97 -0.70
N THR A 83 -3.05 -8.12 -1.11
CA THR A 83 -3.61 -8.16 -2.47
C THR A 83 -2.67 -7.58 -3.53
N GLY A 84 -1.83 -6.62 -3.17
CA GLY A 84 -0.76 -6.13 -4.06
C GLY A 84 0.28 -7.22 -4.36
N LEU A 85 0.68 -7.99 -3.35
CA LEU A 85 1.56 -9.15 -3.52
C LEU A 85 0.88 -10.29 -4.30
N ALA A 86 -0.42 -10.52 -4.11
CA ALA A 86 -1.17 -11.44 -4.96
C ALA A 86 -1.18 -10.97 -6.43
N ALA A 87 -1.27 -9.66 -6.68
CA ALA A 87 -1.23 -9.08 -8.02
C ALA A 87 0.12 -9.30 -8.72
N LEU A 88 1.24 -9.41 -7.99
CA LEU A 88 2.56 -9.78 -8.57
C LEU A 88 2.54 -11.14 -9.25
N VAL A 89 1.69 -12.07 -8.81
CA VAL A 89 1.52 -13.40 -9.44
C VAL A 89 0.41 -13.36 -10.49
N LEU A 90 -0.72 -12.74 -10.16
CA LEU A 90 -1.90 -12.73 -11.00
C LEU A 90 -1.71 -11.90 -12.29
N LEU A 91 -0.97 -10.79 -12.24
CA LEU A 91 -0.75 -9.93 -13.39
C LEU A 91 0.10 -10.61 -14.47
N PRO A 92 1.29 -11.19 -14.17
CA PRO A 92 2.02 -12.00 -15.16
C PRO A 92 1.21 -13.19 -15.68
N ALA A 93 0.45 -13.88 -14.83
CA ALA A 93 -0.43 -14.98 -15.28
C ALA A 93 -1.48 -14.47 -16.28
N LYS A 94 -2.08 -13.30 -16.02
CA LYS A 94 -3.03 -12.65 -16.93
C LYS A 94 -2.37 -12.24 -18.23
N LEU A 95 -1.21 -11.57 -18.17
CA LEU A 95 -0.46 -11.13 -19.34
C LEU A 95 -0.01 -12.31 -20.19
N TRP A 96 0.49 -13.37 -19.58
CA TRP A 96 0.81 -14.63 -20.26
C TRP A 96 -0.43 -15.23 -20.92
N THR A 97 -1.57 -15.26 -20.22
CA THR A 97 -2.82 -15.79 -20.81
C THR A 97 -3.23 -15.03 -22.07
N VAL A 98 -3.11 -13.70 -22.09
CA VAL A 98 -3.56 -12.86 -23.20
C VAL A 98 -2.46 -12.47 -24.19
N TYR A 99 -1.21 -12.87 -23.98
CA TYR A 99 -0.07 -12.35 -24.73
C TYR A 99 -0.20 -12.52 -26.26
N PRO A 100 -0.76 -13.61 -26.82
CA PRO A 100 -0.85 -13.73 -28.28
C PRO A 100 -1.74 -12.62 -28.88
N ALA A 101 -2.76 -12.19 -28.13
CA ALA A 101 -3.65 -11.10 -28.52
C ALA A 101 -2.94 -9.74 -28.54
N LEU A 102 -1.86 -9.57 -27.76
CA LEU A 102 -1.08 -8.33 -27.72
C LEU A 102 -0.22 -8.15 -28.98
N PHE A 103 0.14 -9.23 -29.68
CA PHE A 103 1.06 -9.22 -30.83
C PHE A 103 0.40 -9.60 -32.16
N VAL A 104 -0.93 -9.44 -32.26
CA VAL A 104 -1.67 -9.71 -33.50
C VAL A 104 -1.25 -8.75 -34.63
N TRP A 105 -1.02 -9.31 -35.83
CA TRP A 105 -0.73 -8.58 -37.07
C TRP A 105 -1.93 -8.61 -38.04
N PRO A 106 -2.21 -7.55 -38.82
CA PRO A 106 -1.60 -6.23 -38.76
C PRO A 106 -1.90 -5.53 -37.42
N PRO A 107 -0.99 -4.66 -36.94
CA PRO A 107 -1.05 -4.13 -35.59
C PRO A 107 -2.24 -3.19 -35.44
N VAL A 108 -2.58 -2.45 -36.49
CA VAL A 108 -3.77 -1.59 -36.56
C VAL A 108 -4.58 -1.99 -37.80
N ARG A 109 -5.90 -2.09 -37.62
CA ARG A 109 -6.86 -2.48 -38.67
C ARG A 109 -7.82 -1.34 -39.04
N GLY A 110 -7.75 -0.23 -38.30
CA GLY A 110 -8.64 0.92 -38.38
C GLY A 110 -8.60 1.73 -37.08
N VAL A 111 -9.25 2.89 -37.07
CA VAL A 111 -9.22 3.84 -35.93
C VAL A 111 -9.77 3.22 -34.65
N ARG A 112 -10.93 2.54 -34.72
CA ARG A 112 -11.51 1.85 -33.54
C ARG A 112 -10.56 0.82 -32.95
N HIS A 113 -9.92 0.01 -33.80
CA HIS A 113 -8.95 -0.99 -33.34
C HIS A 113 -7.69 -0.34 -32.73
N ALA A 114 -7.24 0.79 -33.28
CA ALA A 114 -6.13 1.55 -32.71
C ALA A 114 -6.45 2.07 -31.30
N LEU A 115 -7.64 2.66 -31.12
CA LEU A 115 -8.11 3.15 -29.82
C LEU A 115 -8.26 2.03 -28.80
N GLU A 116 -8.80 0.88 -29.21
CA GLU A 116 -8.88 -0.31 -28.36
C GLU A 116 -7.48 -0.75 -27.90
N ARG A 117 -6.51 -0.86 -28.82
CA ARG A 117 -5.13 -1.22 -28.48
C ARG A 117 -4.44 -0.19 -27.59
N LEU A 118 -4.67 1.10 -27.81
CA LEU A 118 -4.14 2.16 -26.97
C LEU A 118 -4.69 2.05 -25.54
N SER A 119 -5.99 1.81 -25.39
CA SER A 119 -6.60 1.61 -24.07
C SER A 119 -6.00 0.41 -23.33
N VAL A 120 -5.74 -0.69 -24.03
CA VAL A 120 -5.04 -1.87 -23.48
C VAL A 120 -3.59 -1.55 -23.12
N ALA A 121 -2.87 -0.77 -23.94
CA ALA A 121 -1.49 -0.37 -23.63
C ALA A 121 -1.42 0.47 -22.35
N VAL A 122 -2.34 1.43 -22.18
CA VAL A 122 -2.43 2.25 -20.95
C VAL A 122 -2.79 1.38 -19.75
N LEU A 123 -3.73 0.44 -19.89
CA LEU A 123 -4.07 -0.52 -18.85
C LEU A 123 -2.85 -1.34 -18.41
N VAL A 124 -2.13 -1.95 -19.36
CA VAL A 124 -0.97 -2.79 -19.05
C VAL A 124 0.13 -1.96 -18.41
N ALA A 125 0.46 -0.80 -18.97
CA ALA A 125 1.49 0.08 -18.43
C ALA A 125 1.17 0.53 -17.00
N SER A 126 -0.06 1.02 -16.77
CA SER A 126 -0.48 1.46 -15.45
C SER A 126 -0.52 0.31 -14.44
N ALA A 127 -1.09 -0.85 -14.80
CA ALA A 127 -1.15 -2.01 -13.90
C ALA A 127 0.25 -2.53 -13.52
N VAL A 128 1.19 -2.60 -14.47
CA VAL A 128 2.57 -3.03 -14.21
C VAL A 128 3.29 -2.03 -13.32
N LEU A 129 3.20 -0.73 -13.63
CA LEU A 129 3.83 0.32 -12.84
C LEU A 129 3.25 0.41 -11.42
N GLU A 130 1.94 0.20 -11.25
CA GLU A 130 1.27 0.21 -9.95
C GLU A 130 1.82 -0.91 -9.05
N VAL A 131 1.79 -2.15 -9.55
CA VAL A 131 2.26 -3.32 -8.80
C VAL A 131 3.77 -3.23 -8.53
N PHE A 132 4.54 -2.77 -9.51
CA PHE A 132 6.00 -2.63 -9.37
C PHE A 132 6.37 -1.54 -8.37
N SER A 133 5.76 -0.35 -8.47
CA SER A 133 6.02 0.74 -7.52
C SER A 133 5.62 0.35 -6.09
N GLY A 134 4.51 -0.37 -5.91
CA GLY A 134 4.10 -0.92 -4.62
C GLY A 134 5.15 -1.88 -4.05
N LEU A 135 5.67 -2.82 -4.86
CA LEU A 135 6.76 -3.72 -4.44
C LEU A 135 8.00 -2.94 -4.00
N LEU A 136 8.38 -1.92 -4.77
CA LEU A 136 9.55 -1.10 -4.46
C LEU A 136 9.41 -0.30 -3.16
N ASN A 137 8.20 0.14 -2.84
CA ASN A 137 7.90 0.76 -1.54
C ASN A 137 8.08 -0.21 -0.37
N ILE A 138 7.66 -1.47 -0.50
CA ILE A 138 7.82 -2.48 0.56
C ILE A 138 9.31 -2.74 0.85
N VAL A 139 10.18 -2.70 -0.17
CA VAL A 139 11.63 -2.88 -0.03
C VAL A 139 12.41 -1.57 0.14
N GLU A 140 11.72 -0.44 0.30
CA GLU A 140 12.29 0.90 0.50
C GLU A 140 13.29 1.36 -0.57
N TRP A 141 13.12 0.86 -1.80
CA TRP A 141 13.99 1.25 -2.90
C TRP A 141 13.31 2.29 -3.78
N TYR A 142 13.74 3.55 -3.65
CA TYR A 142 13.22 4.69 -4.41
C TYR A 142 14.30 5.25 -5.34
N PRO A 143 14.56 4.61 -6.51
CA PRO A 143 15.58 5.07 -7.46
C PRO A 143 15.21 6.35 -8.23
N TRP A 144 14.13 7.03 -7.84
CA TRP A 144 13.59 8.21 -8.51
C TRP A 144 13.47 9.41 -7.56
N PRO A 145 13.45 10.64 -8.09
CA PRO A 145 13.41 11.86 -7.28
C PRO A 145 12.00 12.30 -6.85
N PHE A 146 10.93 11.68 -7.38
CA PHE A 146 9.55 12.06 -7.08
C PHE A 146 8.96 11.29 -5.89
N GLY A 147 7.93 11.87 -5.25
CA GLY A 147 7.26 11.24 -4.11
C GLY A 147 6.48 10.00 -4.49
N PHE A 148 6.80 8.85 -3.88
CA PHE A 148 6.10 7.58 -4.12
C PHE A 148 4.60 7.70 -3.86
N VAL A 149 4.19 8.25 -2.70
CA VAL A 149 2.78 8.30 -2.28
C VAL A 149 1.91 9.04 -3.30
N GLN A 150 2.38 10.20 -3.78
CA GLN A 150 1.65 11.01 -4.76
C GLN A 150 1.56 10.30 -6.11
N THR A 151 2.67 9.75 -6.59
CA THR A 151 2.73 9.06 -7.89
C THR A 151 1.89 7.79 -7.88
N HIS A 152 2.01 6.97 -6.84
CA HIS A 152 1.24 5.73 -6.68
C HIS A 152 -0.26 6.04 -6.59
N PHE A 153 -0.67 7.04 -5.81
CA PHE A 153 -2.08 7.46 -5.75
C PHE A 153 -2.62 7.94 -7.11
N ALA A 154 -1.87 8.77 -7.84
CA ALA A 154 -2.30 9.25 -9.15
C ALA A 154 -2.41 8.10 -10.17
N LEU A 155 -1.43 7.19 -10.16
CA LEU A 155 -1.41 6.03 -11.05
C LEU A 155 -2.53 5.04 -10.73
N ALA A 156 -2.91 4.88 -9.45
CA ALA A 156 -4.04 4.06 -9.03
C ALA A 156 -5.36 4.48 -9.71
N TRP A 157 -5.60 5.79 -9.87
CA TRP A 157 -6.78 6.30 -10.60
C TRP A 157 -6.72 5.99 -12.09
N VAL A 158 -5.54 6.10 -12.71
CA VAL A 158 -5.33 5.73 -14.12
C VAL A 158 -5.57 4.24 -14.32
N ALA A 159 -5.02 3.39 -13.44
CA ALA A 159 -5.20 1.95 -13.47
C ALA A 159 -6.68 1.57 -13.27
N ALA A 160 -7.34 2.12 -12.24
CA ALA A 160 -8.76 1.85 -11.96
C ALA A 160 -9.66 2.27 -13.13
N GLY A 161 -9.47 3.48 -13.68
CA GLY A 161 -10.21 3.95 -14.85
C GLY A 161 -9.98 3.07 -16.08
N SER A 162 -8.73 2.66 -16.31
CA SER A 162 -8.37 1.76 -17.42
C SER A 162 -8.98 0.36 -17.26
N ILE A 163 -9.03 -0.17 -16.03
CA ILE A 163 -9.67 -1.45 -15.72
C ILE A 163 -11.18 -1.36 -15.99
N LEU A 164 -11.84 -0.30 -15.53
CA LEU A 164 -13.27 -0.09 -15.75
C LEU A 164 -13.60 0.02 -17.24
N LEU A 165 -12.82 0.81 -17.99
CA LEU A 165 -12.95 0.92 -19.43
C LEU A 165 -12.76 -0.44 -20.12
N HIS A 166 -11.73 -1.20 -19.71
CA HIS A 166 -11.48 -2.53 -20.25
C HIS A 166 -12.62 -3.51 -19.98
N ILE A 167 -13.16 -3.52 -18.75
CA ILE A 167 -14.33 -4.33 -18.38
C ILE A 167 -15.53 -3.94 -19.25
N ALA A 168 -15.79 -2.65 -19.45
CA ALA A 168 -16.90 -2.17 -20.28
C ALA A 168 -16.74 -2.61 -21.74
N VAL A 169 -15.55 -2.46 -22.33
CA VAL A 169 -15.26 -2.85 -23.72
C VAL A 169 -15.33 -4.38 -23.90
N LYS A 170 -14.88 -5.15 -22.92
CA LYS A 170 -14.86 -6.62 -22.97
C LYS A 170 -16.05 -7.29 -22.29
N ALA A 171 -17.07 -6.54 -21.89
CA ALA A 171 -18.24 -7.08 -21.21
C ALA A 171 -18.92 -8.24 -21.96
N PRO A 172 -19.11 -8.22 -23.30
CA PRO A 172 -19.67 -9.35 -24.02
C PRO A 172 -18.82 -10.62 -23.91
N ASP A 173 -17.50 -10.49 -24.07
CA ASP A 173 -16.57 -11.63 -23.97
C ASP A 173 -16.52 -12.18 -22.53
N ILE A 174 -16.46 -11.28 -21.54
CA ILE A 174 -16.42 -11.62 -20.11
C ILE A 174 -17.70 -12.36 -19.72
N THR A 175 -18.87 -11.84 -20.09
CA THR A 175 -20.17 -12.45 -19.74
C THR A 175 -20.35 -13.82 -20.39
N ALA A 176 -19.92 -13.96 -21.66
CA ALA A 176 -19.95 -15.24 -22.38
C ALA A 176 -19.08 -16.33 -21.72
N HIS A 177 -18.08 -15.96 -20.90
CA HIS A 177 -17.12 -16.88 -20.28
C HIS A 177 -17.04 -16.81 -18.74
N TRP A 178 -17.94 -16.06 -18.09
CA TRP A 178 -17.87 -15.75 -16.66
C TRP A 178 -18.00 -16.96 -15.74
N GLY A 179 -18.96 -17.85 -16.03
CA GLY A 179 -19.33 -18.98 -15.21
C GLY A 179 -19.28 -20.31 -15.98
N ARG A 180 -19.42 -21.43 -15.26
CA ARG A 180 -19.41 -22.77 -15.87
C ARG A 180 -20.61 -23.05 -16.79
N ARG A 181 -21.68 -22.26 -16.65
CA ARG A 181 -22.93 -22.38 -17.44
C ARG A 181 -23.04 -21.30 -18.51
N SER A 182 -22.03 -20.44 -18.68
CA SER A 182 -22.09 -19.37 -19.68
C SER A 182 -22.03 -19.96 -21.09
N PRO A 183 -22.69 -19.35 -22.10
CA PRO A 183 -22.80 -19.90 -23.46
C PRO A 183 -21.45 -20.30 -24.08
N GLY A 184 -20.40 -19.48 -23.93
CA GLY A 184 -19.05 -19.78 -24.42
C GLY A 184 -18.31 -20.89 -23.65
N THR A 185 -18.85 -21.33 -22.52
CA THR A 185 -18.25 -22.40 -21.69
C THR A 185 -18.91 -23.77 -21.85
N LEU A 186 -20.14 -23.81 -22.39
CA LEU A 186 -20.87 -25.04 -22.69
C LEU A 186 -20.30 -25.76 -23.93
N ALA A 187 -19.58 -25.05 -24.79
CA ALA A 187 -19.05 -25.56 -26.06
C ALA A 187 -17.55 -25.98 -26.02
N LEU A 188 -16.91 -25.99 -24.85
CA LEU A 188 -15.47 -26.29 -24.76
C LEU A 188 -15.18 -27.80 -24.80
N PRO A 189 -14.16 -28.26 -25.54
CA PRO A 189 -13.74 -29.66 -25.56
C PRO A 189 -13.38 -30.18 -24.16
N ALA A 190 -13.87 -31.37 -23.79
CA ALA A 190 -13.63 -31.98 -22.48
C ALA A 190 -12.13 -32.19 -22.15
N GLN A 191 -11.31 -32.35 -23.19
CA GLN A 191 -9.85 -32.53 -23.13
C GLN A 191 -9.07 -31.32 -22.61
N ASP A 192 -9.66 -30.11 -22.58
CA ASP A 192 -8.98 -28.87 -22.14
C ASP A 192 -9.22 -28.54 -20.65
N GLY A 193 -10.03 -29.35 -19.96
CA GLY A 193 -10.36 -29.17 -18.55
C GLY A 193 -9.20 -29.37 -17.56
N PRO A 194 -8.39 -30.45 -17.68
CA PRO A 194 -7.32 -30.76 -16.75
C PRO A 194 -6.21 -29.70 -16.70
N ASP A 195 -5.72 -29.24 -17.86
CA ASP A 195 -4.62 -28.28 -17.96
C ASP A 195 -4.99 -26.91 -17.36
N ARG A 196 -6.21 -26.43 -17.63
CA ARG A 196 -6.70 -25.18 -17.02
C ARG A 196 -6.87 -25.33 -15.51
N ARG A 197 -7.36 -26.47 -15.05
CA ARG A 197 -7.48 -26.73 -13.61
C ARG A 197 -6.09 -26.72 -12.96
N ALA A 198 -5.09 -27.34 -13.59
CA ALA A 198 -3.72 -27.31 -13.12
C ALA A 198 -3.16 -25.87 -13.07
N LEU A 199 -3.36 -25.07 -14.12
CA LEU A 199 -2.95 -23.65 -14.13
C LEU A 199 -3.62 -22.85 -13.01
N LEU A 200 -4.95 -22.92 -12.88
CA LEU A 200 -5.69 -22.16 -11.88
C LEU A 200 -5.36 -22.61 -10.45
N LEU A 201 -5.15 -23.91 -10.24
CA LEU A 201 -4.67 -24.43 -8.96
C LEU A 201 -3.23 -23.98 -8.68
N GLY A 202 -2.35 -24.00 -9.67
CA GLY A 202 -0.96 -23.54 -9.53
C GLY A 202 -0.88 -22.05 -9.22
N VAL A 203 -1.61 -21.21 -9.97
CA VAL A 203 -1.72 -19.76 -9.71
C VAL A 203 -2.34 -19.51 -8.34
N GLY A 204 -3.43 -20.20 -8.00
CA GLY A 204 -4.08 -20.07 -6.69
C GLY A 204 -3.16 -20.49 -5.54
N ALA A 205 -2.39 -21.58 -5.72
CA ALA A 205 -1.40 -22.02 -4.74
C ALA A 205 -0.24 -21.02 -4.61
N ALA A 206 0.27 -20.49 -5.72
CA ALA A 206 1.32 -19.47 -5.71
C ALA A 206 0.87 -18.18 -5.01
N VAL A 207 -0.33 -17.70 -5.32
CA VAL A 207 -0.95 -16.56 -4.60
C VAL A 207 -1.10 -16.90 -3.12
N GLY A 208 -1.63 -18.07 -2.79
CA GLY A 208 -1.79 -18.53 -1.42
C GLY A 208 -0.47 -18.57 -0.66
N VAL A 209 0.59 -19.13 -1.25
CA VAL A 209 1.93 -19.18 -0.67
C VAL A 209 2.45 -17.77 -0.45
N VAL A 210 2.50 -16.92 -1.48
CA VAL A 210 3.03 -15.55 -1.37
C VAL A 210 2.27 -14.75 -0.32
N THR A 211 0.94 -14.79 -0.32
CA THR A 211 0.14 -14.04 0.66
C THR A 211 0.29 -14.61 2.07
N LEU A 212 0.30 -15.93 2.27
CA LEU A 212 0.45 -16.53 3.59
C LEU A 212 1.85 -16.34 4.18
N THR A 213 2.90 -16.44 3.36
CA THR A 213 4.30 -16.28 3.80
C THR A 213 4.74 -14.82 3.99
N THR A 214 3.83 -13.89 3.75
CA THR A 214 4.02 -12.45 3.94
C THR A 214 2.95 -11.81 4.82
N ALA A 215 1.87 -12.52 5.16
CA ALA A 215 0.83 -12.04 6.07
C ALA A 215 1.35 -11.78 7.50
N GLY A 216 2.41 -12.49 7.88
CA GLY A 216 3.08 -12.34 9.17
C GLY A 216 3.54 -10.91 9.44
N GLN A 217 4.06 -10.23 8.40
CA GLN A 217 4.47 -8.83 8.51
C GLN A 217 3.33 -7.90 8.97
N ALA A 218 2.11 -8.14 8.50
CA ALA A 218 0.95 -7.29 8.76
C ALA A 218 0.16 -7.70 10.02
N PHE A 219 0.33 -8.93 10.50
CA PHE A 219 -0.42 -9.46 11.64
C PHE A 219 0.49 -10.25 12.57
N THR A 220 0.83 -9.64 13.72
CA THR A 220 1.81 -10.16 14.68
C THR A 220 1.59 -11.62 15.11
N PRO A 221 0.35 -12.13 15.31
CA PRO A 221 0.13 -13.55 15.62
C PRO A 221 0.61 -14.52 14.53
N LEU A 222 0.76 -14.07 13.28
CA LEU A 222 1.26 -14.86 12.14
C LEU A 222 2.74 -14.60 11.83
N ALA A 223 3.47 -13.86 12.67
CA ALA A 223 4.88 -13.51 12.42
C ALA A 223 5.80 -14.73 12.17
N ARG A 224 5.43 -15.93 12.63
CA ARG A 224 6.19 -17.17 12.38
C ARG A 224 6.12 -17.68 10.93
N LEU A 225 5.17 -17.20 10.15
CA LEU A 225 5.00 -17.58 8.75
C LEU A 225 5.80 -16.67 7.80
N ASP A 226 6.48 -15.67 8.34
CA ASP A 226 7.07 -14.55 7.63
C ASP A 226 8.42 -14.92 6.97
N LEU A 227 8.36 -15.77 5.93
CA LEU A 227 9.56 -16.25 5.22
C LEU A 227 10.04 -15.27 4.13
N LEU A 228 9.12 -14.50 3.55
CA LEU A 228 9.40 -13.64 2.39
C LEU A 228 9.14 -12.15 2.65
N ALA A 229 8.82 -11.75 3.88
CA ALA A 229 8.60 -10.35 4.16
C ALA A 229 9.92 -9.57 4.23
N PRO A 230 9.97 -8.38 3.61
CA PRO A 230 11.15 -7.51 3.68
C PRO A 230 11.45 -7.00 5.09
N ARG A 231 10.45 -6.95 5.99
CA ARG A 231 10.62 -6.52 7.39
C ARG A 231 9.95 -7.49 8.34
N HIS A 232 10.73 -8.03 9.28
CA HIS A 232 10.21 -8.91 10.32
C HIS A 232 9.63 -8.11 11.50
N PRO A 233 8.36 -8.34 11.88
CA PRO A 233 7.78 -7.84 13.12
C PRO A 233 8.60 -8.33 14.32
N GLY A 234 9.39 -7.46 14.95
CA GLY A 234 10.33 -7.86 16.01
C GLY A 234 11.78 -7.49 15.74
N ALA A 235 12.15 -7.26 14.48
CA ALA A 235 13.51 -6.88 14.12
C ALA A 235 13.69 -5.36 14.23
N GLY A 236 14.62 -4.93 15.10
CA GLY A 236 14.96 -3.53 15.32
C GLY A 236 15.16 -3.20 16.80
N PRO A 237 15.59 -1.97 17.12
CA PRO A 237 15.68 -1.51 18.51
C PRO A 237 14.36 -1.75 19.24
N MET A 238 14.42 -2.20 20.50
CA MET A 238 13.25 -2.45 21.34
C MET A 238 12.25 -3.48 20.77
N GLY A 239 12.67 -4.30 19.81
CA GLY A 239 11.81 -5.32 19.19
C GLY A 239 10.78 -4.75 18.21
N LEU A 240 11.01 -3.55 17.65
CA LEU A 240 10.13 -2.92 16.67
C LEU A 240 10.94 -2.43 15.45
N PRO A 241 10.43 -2.61 14.21
CA PRO A 241 11.04 -2.04 13.01
C PRO A 241 11.08 -0.51 13.05
N VAL A 242 12.10 0.05 12.42
CA VAL A 242 12.32 1.49 12.33
C VAL A 242 12.15 1.93 10.88
N ASN A 243 11.16 2.79 10.63
CA ASN A 243 10.96 3.37 9.29
C ASN A 243 12.04 4.38 8.90
N ARG A 244 12.41 5.26 9.84
CA ARG A 244 13.35 6.36 9.62
C ARG A 244 14.21 6.50 10.88
N THR A 245 15.51 6.34 10.79
CA THR A 245 16.40 6.44 11.97
C THR A 245 16.56 7.90 12.41
N ALA A 246 16.97 8.11 13.66
CA ALA A 246 17.34 9.44 14.16
C ALA A 246 18.44 10.07 13.30
N ALA A 247 19.45 9.28 12.90
CA ALA A 247 20.52 9.72 12.02
C ALA A 247 20.00 10.16 10.65
N ALA A 248 19.12 9.37 10.00
CA ALA A 248 18.52 9.73 8.72
C ALA A 248 17.61 10.97 8.78
N ALA A 249 17.04 11.23 9.96
CA ALA A 249 16.24 12.42 10.26
C ALA A 249 17.09 13.64 10.68
N GLY A 250 18.42 13.48 10.82
CA GLY A 250 19.32 14.56 11.26
C GLY A 250 19.19 14.92 12.74
N ILE A 251 18.65 14.02 13.56
CA ILE A 251 18.45 14.22 15.00
C ILE A 251 19.75 13.91 15.74
N THR A 252 20.35 14.94 16.34
CA THR A 252 21.62 14.84 17.07
C THR A 252 21.40 14.65 18.56
N ALA A 253 22.38 14.07 19.26
CA ALA A 253 22.32 13.91 20.71
C ALA A 253 22.16 15.26 21.43
N GLY A 254 22.89 16.30 21.02
CA GLY A 254 22.78 17.64 21.60
C GLY A 254 21.38 18.25 21.45
N ALA A 255 20.70 18.03 20.32
CA ALA A 255 19.32 18.49 20.15
C ALA A 255 18.31 17.77 21.07
N LEU A 256 18.66 16.59 21.57
CA LEU A 256 17.86 15.82 22.53
C LEU A 256 18.16 16.21 23.99
N GLU A 257 19.35 16.72 24.29
CA GLU A 257 19.73 17.20 25.63
C GLU A 257 18.97 18.49 26.01
N ASP A 258 18.91 19.44 25.08
CA ASP A 258 18.20 20.71 25.25
C ASP A 258 16.69 20.63 24.93
N TRP A 259 16.18 19.42 24.68
CA TRP A 259 14.81 19.22 24.25
C TRP A 259 13.80 19.74 25.27
N ARG A 260 12.77 20.44 24.77
CA ARG A 260 11.61 20.90 25.53
C ARG A 260 10.35 20.64 24.72
N LEU A 261 9.27 20.30 25.43
CA LEU A 261 7.93 20.28 24.85
C LEU A 261 7.29 21.66 25.02
N GLU A 262 6.84 22.25 23.93
CA GLU A 262 5.99 23.44 23.93
C GLU A 262 4.54 23.03 23.68
N VAL A 263 3.62 23.46 24.55
CA VAL A 263 2.19 23.25 24.36
C VAL A 263 1.54 24.62 24.21
N ILE A 264 1.00 24.89 23.03
CA ILE A 264 0.41 26.15 22.62
C ILE A 264 -1.11 25.98 22.62
N GLY A 265 -1.77 26.84 23.39
CA GLY A 265 -3.21 26.99 23.48
C GLY A 265 -3.50 28.34 24.15
N PRO A 266 -4.73 28.59 24.62
CA PRO A 266 -5.05 29.79 25.39
C PRO A 266 -4.13 30.04 26.60
N ASP A 267 -3.72 28.98 27.30
CA ASP A 267 -2.81 29.02 28.45
C ASP A 267 -1.51 28.25 28.14
N PRO A 268 -0.58 28.83 27.35
CA PRO A 268 0.58 28.11 26.84
C PRO A 268 1.60 27.79 27.95
N PHE A 269 2.27 26.65 27.82
CA PHE A 269 3.33 26.25 28.75
C PHE A 269 4.44 25.43 28.08
N ARG A 270 5.57 25.30 28.78
CA ARG A 270 6.71 24.49 28.35
C ARG A 270 7.10 23.48 29.43
N LEU A 271 7.50 22.29 29.01
CA LEU A 271 7.95 21.22 29.90
C LEU A 271 9.33 20.71 29.50
N THR A 272 10.20 20.52 30.49
CA THR A 272 11.37 19.65 30.34
C THR A 272 10.94 18.19 30.32
N LEU A 273 11.83 17.29 29.88
CA LEU A 273 11.56 15.85 29.94
C LEU A 273 11.28 15.37 31.37
N ASP A 274 12.02 15.89 32.35
CA ASP A 274 11.81 15.51 33.75
C ASP A 274 10.47 16.00 34.29
N GLN A 275 10.05 17.22 33.94
CA GLN A 275 8.71 17.71 34.28
C GLN A 275 7.60 16.90 33.59
N LEU A 276 7.84 16.44 32.37
CA LEU A 276 6.87 15.60 31.65
C LEU A 276 6.71 14.22 32.31
N ARG A 277 7.80 13.66 32.86
CA ARG A 277 7.81 12.38 33.58
C ARG A 277 7.05 12.41 34.91
N THR A 278 6.87 13.58 35.53
CA THR A 278 6.11 13.71 36.78
C THR A 278 4.60 13.85 36.57
N LEU A 279 4.14 14.05 35.33
CA LEU A 279 2.71 14.12 35.02
C LEU A 279 2.03 12.75 35.15
N PRO A 280 0.70 12.70 35.35
CA PRO A 280 -0.07 11.46 35.33
C PRO A 280 0.20 10.64 34.07
N ARG A 281 0.59 9.38 34.26
CA ARG A 281 0.92 8.45 33.16
C ARG A 281 -0.26 7.56 32.81
N ALA A 282 -0.40 7.25 31.54
CA ALA A 282 -1.31 6.24 31.03
C ALA A 282 -0.58 5.28 30.09
N SER A 283 -1.11 4.07 29.98
CA SER A 283 -0.61 3.03 29.08
C SER A 283 -1.69 2.54 28.15
N ALA A 284 -1.33 2.27 26.90
CA ALA A 284 -2.22 1.74 25.87
C ALA A 284 -1.49 0.67 25.06
N ARG A 285 -2.17 -0.46 24.80
CA ARG A 285 -1.69 -1.46 23.83
C ARG A 285 -2.26 -1.12 22.46
N LEU A 286 -1.41 -0.63 21.56
CA LEU A 286 -1.81 -0.16 20.24
C LEU A 286 -0.88 -0.72 19.17
N PRO A 287 -1.41 -1.08 17.98
CA PRO A 287 -0.58 -1.47 16.86
C PRO A 287 0.11 -0.23 16.26
N LEU A 288 1.41 -0.36 15.99
CA LEU A 288 2.10 0.52 15.05
C LEU A 288 2.05 -0.15 13.68
N ALA A 289 1.27 0.40 12.75
CA ALA A 289 1.08 -0.14 11.41
C ALA A 289 1.62 0.82 10.36
N CYS A 290 2.55 0.34 9.53
CA CYS A 290 3.27 1.16 8.58
C CYS A 290 2.69 1.05 7.16
N VAL A 291 2.86 2.11 6.36
CA VAL A 291 2.48 2.15 4.94
C VAL A 291 3.25 1.11 4.10
N GLU A 292 4.41 0.63 4.54
CA GLU A 292 5.12 -0.48 3.90
C GLU A 292 4.42 -1.85 4.08
N GLY A 293 3.44 -1.98 4.97
CA GLY A 293 2.69 -3.22 5.17
C GLY A 293 3.01 -3.99 6.43
N TRP A 294 4.10 -3.67 7.13
CA TRP A 294 4.42 -4.28 8.41
C TRP A 294 3.65 -3.62 9.57
N SER A 295 3.38 -4.39 10.62
CA SER A 295 2.83 -3.84 11.86
C SER A 295 3.22 -4.65 13.10
N VAL A 296 3.28 -3.98 14.25
CA VAL A 296 3.64 -4.60 15.53
C VAL A 296 2.70 -4.09 16.63
N ASP A 297 2.16 -5.00 17.43
CA ASP A 297 1.48 -4.62 18.68
C ASP A 297 2.51 -4.28 19.75
N ALA A 298 2.33 -3.13 20.40
CA ALA A 298 3.21 -2.74 21.49
C ALA A 298 2.45 -2.09 22.63
N LEU A 299 3.05 -2.17 23.83
CA LEU A 299 2.62 -1.41 25.00
C LEU A 299 3.32 -0.05 24.96
N TRP A 300 2.53 1.01 24.88
CA TRP A 300 3.00 2.39 24.93
C TRP A 300 2.62 3.01 26.25
N SER A 301 3.53 3.80 26.83
CA SER A 301 3.26 4.52 28.09
C SER A 301 3.75 5.95 28.02
N GLY A 302 2.96 6.89 28.53
CA GLY A 302 3.25 8.32 28.43
C GLY A 302 2.16 9.18 29.03
N VAL A 303 2.07 10.44 28.58
CA VAL A 303 1.05 11.40 29.02
C VAL A 303 -0.09 11.41 28.01
N ARG A 304 -1.34 11.47 28.46
CA ARG A 304 -2.48 11.57 27.53
C ARG A 304 -2.48 12.94 26.86
N ILE A 305 -2.70 12.97 25.55
CA ILE A 305 -2.74 14.23 24.81
C ILE A 305 -3.85 15.15 25.33
N ARG A 306 -5.05 14.63 25.52
CA ARG A 306 -6.18 15.40 26.06
C ARG A 306 -5.88 16.11 27.39
N ASP A 307 -5.04 15.51 28.25
CA ASP A 307 -4.70 16.09 29.56
C ASP A 307 -3.74 17.28 29.39
N LEU A 308 -2.82 17.21 28.41
CA LEU A 308 -1.95 18.33 28.03
C LEU A 308 -2.75 19.46 27.38
N LEU A 309 -3.72 19.13 26.52
CA LEU A 309 -4.58 20.12 25.86
C LEU A 309 -5.51 20.82 26.86
N ALA A 310 -6.11 20.07 27.78
CA ALA A 310 -6.93 20.63 28.85
C ALA A 310 -6.11 21.60 29.73
N ARG A 311 -4.86 21.24 30.07
CA ARG A 311 -3.95 22.14 30.80
C ARG A 311 -3.61 23.41 30.01
N ALA A 312 -3.58 23.32 28.68
CA ALA A 312 -3.31 24.46 27.81
C ALA A 312 -4.54 25.34 27.55
N GLY A 313 -5.68 25.05 28.20
CA GLY A 313 -6.93 25.79 28.01
C GLY A 313 -7.65 25.47 26.70
N ALA A 314 -7.38 24.32 26.06
CA ALA A 314 -8.04 23.95 24.80
C ALA A 314 -9.56 23.82 24.99
N PRO A 315 -10.38 24.40 24.10
CA PRO A 315 -11.82 24.21 24.14
C PRO A 315 -12.19 22.75 23.79
N PRO A 316 -13.34 22.24 24.26
CA PRO A 316 -13.87 20.95 23.81
C PRO A 316 -14.02 20.91 22.29
N GLY A 317 -13.63 19.80 21.68
CA GLY A 317 -13.68 19.60 20.24
C GLY A 317 -12.52 20.24 19.46
N ALA A 318 -11.46 20.70 20.12
CA ALA A 318 -10.29 21.27 19.44
C ALA A 318 -9.48 20.20 18.69
N GLY A 319 -8.96 20.60 17.52
CA GLY A 319 -7.96 19.82 16.81
C GLY A 319 -6.57 20.01 17.41
N LEU A 320 -5.59 19.28 16.86
CA LEU A 320 -4.21 19.35 17.30
C LEU A 320 -3.25 19.31 16.12
N ARG A 321 -2.34 20.27 16.06
CA ARG A 321 -1.13 20.23 15.25
C ARG A 321 0.06 19.82 16.10
N VAL A 322 0.85 18.89 15.59
CA VAL A 322 2.04 18.36 16.25
C VAL A 322 3.25 18.58 15.35
N THR A 323 4.31 19.12 15.93
CA THR A 323 5.56 19.40 15.23
C THR A 323 6.70 18.55 15.79
N SER A 324 7.46 17.95 14.87
CA SER A 324 8.69 17.20 15.12
C SER A 324 9.91 18.13 15.17
N LEU A 325 10.98 17.66 15.80
CA LEU A 325 12.31 18.25 15.71
C LEU A 325 12.92 18.17 14.29
N GLU A 326 12.38 17.34 13.40
CA GLU A 326 12.82 17.23 12.01
C GLU A 326 12.71 18.57 11.25
N THR A 327 13.80 18.98 10.60
CA THR A 327 13.86 20.25 9.84
C THR A 327 13.33 20.11 8.41
N SER A 328 13.25 18.90 7.88
CA SER A 328 12.81 18.59 6.51
C SER A 328 11.90 17.36 6.47
N GLY A 329 11.21 17.17 5.35
CA GLY A 329 10.31 16.04 5.13
C GLY A 329 8.83 16.37 5.34
N ALA A 330 7.98 15.58 4.68
CA ALA A 330 6.53 15.81 4.63
C ALA A 330 5.80 15.55 5.95
N TYR A 331 6.39 14.72 6.84
CA TYR A 331 5.76 14.29 8.10
C TYR A 331 6.31 14.99 9.34
N ARG A 332 7.06 16.09 9.17
CA ARG A 332 7.58 16.89 10.29
C ARG A 332 6.48 17.65 11.04
N VAL A 333 5.35 17.90 10.37
CA VAL A 333 4.13 18.43 10.97
C VAL A 333 3.01 17.47 10.64
N MET A 334 2.20 17.15 11.64
CA MET A 334 0.99 16.35 11.47
C MET A 334 -0.16 17.06 12.17
N GLU A 335 -1.35 16.94 11.58
CA GLU A 335 -2.58 17.40 12.19
C GLU A 335 -3.48 16.20 12.50
N MET A 336 -4.23 16.31 13.57
CA MET A 336 -5.27 15.36 13.93
C MET A 336 -6.50 16.12 14.43
N GLY A 337 -7.66 15.68 13.97
CA GLY A 337 -8.94 16.19 14.42
C GLY A 337 -9.26 15.82 15.87
N ARG A 338 -10.34 16.40 16.38
CA ARG A 338 -10.81 16.23 17.76
C ARG A 338 -10.94 14.77 18.20
N ASP A 339 -11.43 13.90 17.32
CA ASP A 339 -11.68 12.49 17.66
C ASP A 339 -10.38 11.75 18.05
N TYR A 340 -9.24 12.19 17.54
CA TYR A 340 -7.93 11.67 17.94
C TYR A 340 -7.32 12.45 19.11
N ALA A 341 -7.45 13.78 19.12
CA ALA A 341 -6.89 14.64 20.15
C ALA A 341 -7.49 14.36 21.53
N GLU A 342 -8.79 14.05 21.59
CA GLU A 342 -9.53 13.76 22.81
C GLU A 342 -9.54 12.27 23.20
N ASP A 343 -9.07 11.38 22.31
CA ASP A 343 -9.12 9.94 22.53
C ASP A 343 -8.33 9.54 23.80
N PRO A 344 -8.92 8.76 24.72
CA PRO A 344 -8.24 8.34 25.95
C PRO A 344 -6.99 7.47 25.71
N LEU A 345 -6.84 6.89 24.52
CA LEU A 345 -5.69 6.06 24.11
C LEU A 345 -4.64 6.85 23.31
N THR A 346 -4.89 8.11 22.97
CA THR A 346 -3.88 8.94 22.30
C THR A 346 -2.88 9.47 23.33
N LEU A 347 -1.62 9.09 23.16
CA LEU A 347 -0.55 9.38 24.11
C LEU A 347 0.59 10.17 23.43
N LEU A 348 1.16 11.10 24.18
CA LEU A 348 2.56 11.47 24.03
C LEU A 348 3.38 10.40 24.76
N ALA A 349 3.76 9.36 24.03
CA ALA A 349 4.51 8.22 24.54
C ALA A 349 5.97 8.59 24.85
N LEU A 350 6.44 8.11 26.01
CA LEU A 350 7.82 8.26 26.51
C LEU A 350 8.52 6.90 26.64
N GLU A 351 7.73 5.83 26.69
CA GLU A 351 8.21 4.46 26.83
C GLU A 351 7.50 3.54 25.84
N LEU A 352 8.23 2.50 25.44
CA LEU A 352 7.81 1.42 24.57
C LEU A 352 8.22 0.09 25.22
N GLY A 353 7.24 -0.79 25.46
CA GLY A 353 7.50 -2.08 26.10
C GLY A 353 8.04 -2.00 27.52
N GLY A 354 7.73 -0.91 28.25
CA GLY A 354 8.26 -0.66 29.60
C GLY A 354 9.70 -0.13 29.65
N GLN A 355 10.29 0.18 28.50
CA GLN A 355 11.61 0.79 28.39
C GLN A 355 11.49 2.20 27.83
N VAL A 356 12.41 3.09 28.21
CA VAL A 356 12.52 4.43 27.61
C VAL A 356 12.71 4.30 26.10
N LEU A 357 12.05 5.16 25.32
CA LEU A 357 12.18 5.16 23.86
C LEU A 357 13.65 5.22 23.45
N SER A 358 14.01 4.51 22.39
CA SER A 358 15.29 4.73 21.71
C SER A 358 15.22 5.99 20.85
N PRO A 359 16.36 6.61 20.49
CA PRO A 359 16.40 7.72 19.52
C PRO A 359 15.64 7.38 18.23
N ASP A 360 15.80 6.17 17.69
CA ASP A 360 15.13 5.74 16.46
C ASP A 360 13.62 5.58 16.60
N HIS A 361 13.13 5.29 17.81
CA HIS A 361 11.70 5.21 18.12
C HIS A 361 11.12 6.53 18.61
N GLY A 362 11.88 7.62 18.56
CA GLY A 362 11.38 8.97 18.81
C GLY A 362 11.64 9.48 20.22
N TYR A 363 12.65 8.97 20.93
CA TYR A 363 13.12 9.61 22.16
C TYR A 363 13.36 11.11 21.93
N PRO A 364 12.93 12.00 22.84
CA PRO A 364 12.37 11.67 24.15
C PRO A 364 10.84 11.45 24.16
N ALA A 365 10.14 11.86 23.12
CA ALA A 365 8.68 11.77 23.05
C ALA A 365 8.17 11.58 21.61
N ARG A 366 7.15 10.72 21.47
CA ARG A 366 6.44 10.50 20.21
C ARG A 366 4.93 10.49 20.40
N ILE A 367 4.19 10.74 19.34
CA ILE A 367 2.76 10.45 19.30
C ILE A 367 2.53 8.96 19.06
N ILE A 368 1.55 8.42 19.78
CA ILE A 368 0.83 7.20 19.43
C ILE A 368 -0.67 7.44 19.55
N ALA A 369 -1.40 7.23 18.47
CA ALA A 369 -2.84 7.35 18.39
C ALA A 369 -3.45 6.10 17.74
N PRO A 370 -4.65 5.65 18.15
CA PRO A 370 -5.29 4.46 17.61
C PRO A 370 -5.68 4.65 16.13
N ASN A 371 -5.79 3.55 15.37
CA ASN A 371 -6.31 3.52 14.00
C ASN A 371 -5.64 4.50 12.99
N ARG A 372 -4.36 4.85 13.19
CA ARG A 372 -3.66 5.80 12.31
C ARG A 372 -2.44 5.20 11.61
N PRO A 373 -2.13 5.66 10.38
CA PRO A 373 -0.89 5.35 9.70
C PRO A 373 0.36 5.65 10.53
N GLY A 374 1.32 4.74 10.51
CA GLY A 374 2.58 4.84 11.26
C GLY A 374 3.39 6.09 10.93
N VAL A 375 3.29 6.60 9.69
CA VAL A 375 3.91 7.86 9.26
C VAL A 375 3.35 9.10 9.97
N LEU A 376 2.14 9.01 10.53
CA LEU A 376 1.50 10.08 11.31
C LEU A 376 1.72 9.91 12.82
N GLN A 377 2.44 8.88 13.26
CA GLN A 377 2.79 8.65 14.66
C GLN A 377 4.10 9.39 14.97
N THR A 378 4.04 10.73 14.86
CA THR A 378 5.21 11.63 14.80
C THR A 378 6.18 11.39 15.95
N LYS A 379 7.46 11.33 15.60
CA LYS A 379 8.59 11.13 16.50
C LYS A 379 9.27 12.45 16.83
N TRP A 380 10.06 12.48 17.90
CA TRP A 380 10.84 13.67 18.31
C TRP A 380 9.96 14.91 18.46
N VAL A 381 8.79 14.75 19.07
CA VAL A 381 7.78 15.82 19.18
C VAL A 381 8.35 16.98 19.99
N THR A 382 8.25 18.20 19.49
CA THR A 382 8.72 19.42 20.17
C THR A 382 7.59 20.39 20.48
N ARG A 383 6.51 20.39 19.68
CA ARG A 383 5.39 21.31 19.86
C ARG A 383 4.05 20.62 19.63
N LEU A 384 3.09 20.97 20.49
CA LEU A 384 1.67 20.67 20.39
C LEU A 384 0.93 22.00 20.29
N GLU A 385 0.12 22.21 19.27
CA GLU A 385 -0.62 23.45 19.02
C GLU A 385 -2.11 23.14 18.85
N VAL A 386 -2.94 23.74 19.70
CA VAL A 386 -4.41 23.67 19.64
C VAL A 386 -4.89 24.36 18.36
N LEU A 387 -5.77 23.69 17.61
CA LEU A 387 -6.35 24.20 16.35
C LEU A 387 -7.78 24.68 16.52
#